data_AF-A0A6J7ULN6-F1
#
_entry.id   AF-A0A6J7ULN6-F1
#
_cell.length_a   1.000
_cell.length_b   1.000
_cell.length_c   1.000
_cell.angle_alpha   90.00
_cell.angle_beta   90.00
_cell.angle_gamma   90.00
#
_symmetry.space_group_name_H-M   'P 1'
#
loop_
_entity.id
_entity.type
_entity.pdbx_description
1 polymer ?
#
loop_
_entity_poly.entity_id
_entity_poly.type
_entity_poly.pdbx_seq_one_letter_code
_entity_poly.pdbx_strand_id
1 'polypeptide(L)'
;MASKGRFDRALTASQRAKRGLPHGTTLSADDFMSLTLDVWSLQPESAKRVGHPAPFPVELPEQLISLYTFENDLVLDPFMGSGTTLVAAARLGRRYVGYDMDASYVELARTRISEEVAAPTHRPTTLLPAADDGRPAGQVAEAALIAAGFTITKTGYRVPKSGVVVSFLATAPGGAACLFDVAGPYTSHRGGLVRTETVWRTVGRAAAVRTCVPNLAFVVLTTALPRPGSDADHTLRAAVPGTITAVIDLLDPVDRERLTKLVD
;
A
#
# COMPACT_ATOMS: atom_id res chain seq x y z
N MET A 1 -43.98 -2.13 -6.94
CA MET A 1 -43.12 -2.57 -5.82
C MET A 1 -41.77 -2.95 -6.39
N ALA A 2 -40.73 -2.14 -6.17
CA ALA A 2 -39.38 -2.47 -6.59
C ALA A 2 -38.93 -3.74 -5.86
N SER A 3 -38.51 -4.76 -6.61
CA SER A 3 -37.96 -6.00 -6.04
C SER A 3 -36.85 -5.64 -5.07
N LYS A 4 -37.01 -5.96 -3.78
CA LYS A 4 -35.89 -6.03 -2.82
C LYS A 4 -34.77 -6.80 -3.53
N GLY A 5 -33.61 -6.17 -3.67
CA GLY A 5 -32.48 -6.71 -4.42
C GLY A 5 -32.15 -8.12 -3.93
N ARG A 6 -32.17 -9.08 -4.83
CA ARG A 6 -31.65 -10.42 -4.59
C ARG A 6 -30.13 -10.33 -4.57
N PHE A 7 -29.55 -10.26 -3.37
CA PHE A 7 -28.10 -10.18 -3.14
C PHE A 7 -27.40 -11.56 -3.18
N ASP A 8 -28.12 -12.62 -3.53
CA ASP A 8 -27.65 -14.01 -3.64
C ASP A 8 -26.96 -14.34 -4.99
N ARG A 9 -26.74 -13.32 -5.84
CA ARG A 9 -26.15 -13.49 -7.18
C ARG A 9 -24.62 -13.50 -7.20
N ALA A 10 -23.97 -13.10 -6.12
CA ALA A 10 -22.51 -13.06 -6.05
C ALA A 10 -21.93 -14.49 -6.06
N LEU A 11 -21.14 -14.80 -7.08
CA LEU A 11 -20.45 -16.08 -7.18
C LEU A 11 -19.15 -16.05 -6.37
N THR A 12 -18.86 -17.11 -5.63
CA THR A 12 -17.59 -17.27 -4.93
C THR A 12 -16.43 -17.47 -5.92
N ALA A 13 -15.19 -17.21 -5.50
CA ALA A 13 -14.00 -17.41 -6.35
C ALA A 13 -13.93 -18.84 -6.93
N SER A 14 -14.25 -19.86 -6.13
CA SER A 14 -14.31 -21.26 -6.60
C SER A 14 -15.40 -21.49 -7.66
N GLN A 15 -16.59 -20.90 -7.48
CA GLN A 15 -17.67 -21.00 -8.46
C GLN A 15 -17.33 -20.27 -9.77
N ARG A 16 -16.62 -19.14 -9.68
CA ARG A 16 -16.14 -18.37 -10.83
C ARG A 16 -15.06 -19.12 -11.60
N ALA A 17 -14.10 -19.73 -10.89
CA ALA A 17 -13.06 -20.58 -11.49
C ALA A 17 -13.68 -21.73 -12.29
N LYS A 18 -14.70 -22.43 -11.75
CA LYS A 18 -15.43 -23.49 -12.47
C LYS A 18 -16.12 -23.02 -13.75
N ARG A 19 -16.40 -21.73 -13.87
CA ARG A 19 -17.05 -21.11 -15.04
C ARG A 19 -16.06 -20.39 -15.96
N GLY A 20 -14.76 -20.47 -15.70
CA GLY A 20 -13.73 -19.74 -16.46
C GLY A 20 -13.82 -18.22 -16.31
N LEU A 21 -14.43 -17.72 -15.23
CA LEU A 21 -14.55 -16.30 -14.95
C LEU A 21 -13.34 -15.78 -14.16
N PRO A 22 -13.03 -14.47 -14.24
CA PRO A 22 -11.96 -13.88 -13.44
C PRO A 22 -12.20 -14.09 -11.95
N HIS A 23 -11.17 -14.47 -11.20
CA HIS A 23 -11.29 -14.90 -9.80
C HIS A 23 -10.04 -14.60 -8.94
N GLY A 24 -9.04 -13.93 -9.51
CA GLY A 24 -7.82 -13.53 -8.80
C GLY A 24 -8.11 -12.33 -7.89
N THR A 25 -7.90 -12.51 -6.59
CA THR A 25 -8.06 -11.43 -5.61
C THR A 25 -6.80 -10.56 -5.61
N THR A 26 -6.95 -9.26 -5.80
CA THR A 26 -5.83 -8.30 -5.73
C THR A 26 -5.73 -7.58 -4.38
N LEU A 27 -6.56 -7.98 -3.41
CA LEU A 27 -6.74 -7.34 -2.12
C LEU A 27 -6.23 -8.27 -1.00
N SER A 28 -5.35 -7.79 -0.10
CA SER A 28 -4.96 -8.61 1.06
C SER A 28 -6.05 -8.65 2.13
N ALA A 29 -5.93 -9.57 3.09
CA ALA A 29 -6.88 -9.68 4.20
C ALA A 29 -6.95 -8.40 5.04
N ASP A 30 -5.80 -7.76 5.31
CA ASP A 30 -5.78 -6.57 6.13
C ASP A 30 -6.34 -5.36 5.36
N ASP A 31 -6.14 -5.32 4.04
CA ASP A 31 -6.74 -4.31 3.17
C ASP A 31 -8.24 -4.34 3.18
N PHE A 32 -8.76 -5.56 3.05
CA PHE A 32 -10.17 -5.82 3.15
C PHE A 32 -10.72 -5.25 4.47
N MET A 33 -10.09 -5.56 5.60
CA MET A 33 -10.50 -5.02 6.90
C MET A 33 -10.47 -3.48 6.95
N SER A 34 -9.44 -2.85 6.39
CA SER A 34 -9.32 -1.39 6.34
C SER A 34 -10.42 -0.74 5.51
N LEU A 35 -10.74 -1.35 4.36
CA LEU A 35 -11.71 -0.80 3.41
C LEU A 35 -13.15 -1.06 3.83
N THR A 36 -13.40 -2.06 4.66
CA THR A 36 -14.74 -2.34 5.20
C THR A 36 -15.16 -1.39 6.34
N LEU A 37 -14.34 -0.39 6.69
CA LEU A 37 -14.74 0.65 7.64
C LEU A 37 -15.79 1.59 7.02
N ASP A 38 -16.73 2.06 7.85
CA ASP A 38 -17.83 2.92 7.40
C ASP A 38 -17.41 4.35 7.02
N VAL A 39 -16.22 4.80 7.46
CA VAL A 39 -15.72 6.16 7.23
C VAL A 39 -14.35 6.11 6.57
N TRP A 40 -14.25 6.74 5.39
CA TRP A 40 -12.99 6.89 4.65
C TRP A 40 -12.55 8.36 4.62
N SER A 41 -11.26 8.59 4.90
CA SER A 41 -10.64 9.91 4.79
C SER A 41 -9.83 9.98 3.51
N LEU A 42 -10.36 10.66 2.49
CA LEU A 42 -9.73 10.86 1.19
C LEU A 42 -9.42 12.35 0.97
N GLN A 43 -8.31 12.65 0.31
CA GLN A 43 -7.99 14.03 -0.05
C GLN A 43 -8.80 14.45 -1.28
N PRO A 44 -9.44 15.63 -1.29
CA PRO A 44 -10.20 16.08 -2.45
C PRO A 44 -9.32 16.28 -3.69
N GLU A 45 -9.85 15.95 -4.87
CA GLU A 45 -9.18 16.28 -6.14
C GLU A 45 -9.39 17.74 -6.53
N SER A 46 -8.39 18.34 -7.17
CA SER A 46 -8.49 19.73 -7.63
C SER A 46 -9.28 19.81 -8.92
N ALA A 47 -10.46 20.43 -8.88
CA ALA A 47 -11.29 20.69 -10.07
C ALA A 47 -10.54 21.40 -11.21
N LYS A 48 -9.56 22.25 -10.86
CA LYS A 48 -8.74 23.01 -11.82
C LYS A 48 -7.74 22.15 -12.60
N ARG A 49 -7.35 20.98 -12.05
CA ARG A 49 -6.42 20.03 -12.68
C ARG A 49 -7.13 19.08 -13.66
N VAL A 50 -8.40 18.78 -13.42
CA VAL A 50 -9.15 17.75 -14.16
C VAL A 50 -10.00 18.34 -15.29
N GLY A 51 -10.26 19.66 -15.29
CA GLY A 51 -11.12 20.30 -16.29
C GLY A 51 -12.60 19.95 -16.14
N HIS A 52 -12.99 19.40 -14.99
CA HIS A 52 -14.37 19.07 -14.64
C HIS A 52 -14.76 19.82 -13.36
N PRO A 53 -15.99 20.36 -13.25
CA PRO A 53 -16.40 21.18 -12.12
C PRO A 53 -16.54 20.40 -10.79
N ALA A 54 -16.65 19.06 -10.81
CA ALA A 54 -16.81 18.24 -9.60
C ALA A 54 -16.21 16.82 -9.72
N PRO A 55 -14.88 16.63 -9.83
CA PRO A 55 -14.28 15.31 -9.82
C PRO A 55 -14.15 14.80 -8.37
N PHE A 56 -14.64 13.59 -8.10
CA PHE A 56 -14.24 12.87 -6.89
C PHE A 56 -12.81 12.33 -7.05
N PRO A 57 -12.09 12.06 -5.94
CA PRO A 57 -10.75 11.48 -5.99
C PRO A 57 -10.73 10.12 -6.68
N VAL A 58 -9.75 9.87 -7.55
CA VAL A 58 -9.57 8.56 -8.22
C VAL A 58 -9.38 7.43 -7.20
N GLU A 59 -8.86 7.76 -6.01
CA GLU A 59 -8.70 6.84 -4.89
C GLU A 59 -10.04 6.24 -4.42
N LEU A 60 -11.16 6.97 -4.55
CA LEU A 60 -12.48 6.50 -4.14
C LEU A 60 -12.96 5.30 -4.97
N PRO A 61 -13.08 5.37 -6.31
CA PRO A 61 -13.42 4.22 -7.12
C PRO A 61 -12.33 3.14 -7.07
N GLU A 62 -11.05 3.48 -6.88
CA GLU A 62 -10.01 2.46 -6.71
C GLU A 62 -10.29 1.54 -5.50
N GLN A 63 -10.70 2.11 -4.36
CA GLN A 63 -11.08 1.35 -3.16
C GLN A 63 -12.29 0.46 -3.41
N LEU A 64 -13.33 1.00 -4.05
CA LEU A 64 -14.56 0.26 -4.34
C LEU A 64 -14.32 -0.87 -5.34
N ILE A 65 -13.59 -0.62 -6.42
CA ILE A 65 -13.26 -1.62 -7.43
C ILE A 65 -12.43 -2.74 -6.78
N SER A 66 -11.48 -2.41 -5.92
CA SER A 66 -10.65 -3.41 -5.23
C SER A 66 -11.46 -4.30 -4.27
N LEU A 67 -12.46 -3.73 -3.58
CA LEU A 67 -13.36 -4.47 -2.68
C LEU A 67 -14.30 -5.43 -3.41
N TYR A 68 -14.84 -5.01 -4.55
CA TYR A 68 -16.00 -5.65 -5.16
C TYR A 68 -15.71 -6.34 -6.50
N THR A 69 -14.45 -6.34 -6.96
CA THR A 69 -14.07 -6.96 -8.24
C THR A 69 -12.80 -7.79 -8.12
N PHE A 70 -12.71 -8.84 -8.92
CA PHE A 70 -11.47 -9.57 -9.14
C PHE A 70 -10.61 -8.89 -10.21
N GLU A 71 -9.35 -9.28 -10.30
CA GLU A 71 -8.51 -8.91 -11.44
C GLU A 71 -9.20 -9.26 -12.76
N ASN A 72 -9.06 -8.43 -13.80
CA ASN A 72 -9.68 -8.61 -15.12
C ASN A 72 -11.23 -8.60 -15.16
N ASP A 73 -11.91 -8.32 -14.05
CA ASP A 73 -13.35 -8.08 -14.06
C ASP A 73 -13.72 -6.84 -14.88
N LEU A 74 -14.98 -6.79 -15.30
CA LEU A 74 -15.54 -5.66 -16.02
C LEU A 74 -16.20 -4.67 -15.05
N VAL A 75 -15.69 -3.45 -15.01
CA VAL A 75 -16.28 -2.31 -14.30
C VAL A 75 -17.15 -1.51 -15.27
N LEU A 76 -18.40 -1.23 -14.87
CA LEU A 76 -19.34 -0.43 -15.65
C LEU A 76 -19.65 0.87 -14.92
N ASP A 77 -19.47 2.01 -15.59
CA ASP A 77 -19.94 3.32 -15.11
C ASP A 77 -20.88 3.98 -16.14
N PRO A 78 -22.20 3.95 -15.92
CA PRO A 78 -23.16 4.52 -16.86
C PRO A 78 -23.27 6.05 -16.83
N PHE A 79 -22.57 6.72 -15.91
CA PHE A 79 -22.55 8.17 -15.74
C PHE A 79 -21.10 8.64 -15.54
N MET A 80 -20.21 8.20 -16.44
CA MET A 80 -18.77 8.26 -16.20
C MET A 80 -18.21 9.70 -16.13
N GLY A 81 -18.89 10.69 -16.72
CA GLY A 81 -18.41 12.06 -16.82
C GLY A 81 -17.00 12.10 -17.38
N SER A 82 -16.11 12.80 -16.68
CA SER A 82 -14.68 12.89 -17.03
C SER A 82 -13.88 11.58 -16.94
N GLY A 83 -14.51 10.44 -16.62
CA GLY A 83 -13.90 9.11 -16.69
C GLY A 83 -13.16 8.64 -15.44
N THR A 84 -13.31 9.29 -14.28
CA THR A 84 -12.57 8.97 -13.05
C THR A 84 -12.66 7.49 -12.66
N THR A 85 -13.85 6.87 -12.72
CA THR A 85 -14.05 5.44 -12.43
C THR A 85 -13.31 4.54 -13.42
N LEU A 86 -13.29 4.91 -14.70
CA LEU A 86 -12.64 4.11 -15.74
C LEU A 86 -11.12 4.21 -15.65
N VAL A 87 -10.59 5.38 -15.30
CA VAL A 87 -9.17 5.57 -15.00
C VAL A 87 -8.76 4.68 -13.82
N ALA A 88 -9.54 4.66 -12.74
CA ALA A 88 -9.31 3.74 -11.62
C ALA A 88 -9.36 2.26 -12.04
N ALA A 89 -10.35 1.87 -12.85
CA ALA A 89 -10.43 0.50 -13.35
C ALA A 89 -9.19 0.12 -14.19
N ALA A 90 -8.75 1.01 -15.08
CA ALA A 90 -7.55 0.81 -15.90
C ALA A 90 -6.29 0.64 -15.02
N ARG A 91 -6.11 1.51 -14.02
CA ARG A 91 -5.01 1.43 -13.04
C ARG A 91 -4.95 0.12 -12.30
N LEU A 92 -6.11 -0.42 -11.94
CA LEU A 92 -6.21 -1.67 -11.18
C LEU A 92 -6.20 -2.93 -12.07
N GLY A 93 -5.95 -2.80 -13.38
CA GLY A 93 -5.97 -3.94 -14.30
C GLY A 93 -7.36 -4.56 -14.47
N ARG A 94 -8.43 -3.76 -14.33
CA ARG A 94 -9.81 -4.16 -14.65
C ARG A 94 -10.14 -3.74 -16.07
N ARG A 95 -11.01 -4.52 -16.70
CA ARG A 95 -11.69 -4.10 -17.93
C ARG A 95 -12.75 -3.08 -17.56
N TYR A 96 -13.08 -2.17 -18.46
CA TYR A 96 -14.02 -1.12 -18.15
C TYR A 96 -14.88 -0.75 -19.36
N VAL A 97 -16.10 -0.30 -19.07
CA VAL A 97 -17.04 0.30 -20.03
C VAL A 97 -17.69 1.48 -19.33
N GLY A 98 -17.85 2.59 -20.03
CA GLY A 98 -18.63 3.70 -19.50
C GLY A 98 -19.43 4.42 -20.57
N TYR A 99 -20.47 5.09 -20.12
CA TYR A 99 -21.38 5.87 -20.94
C TYR A 99 -21.47 7.30 -20.39
N ASP A 100 -21.53 8.26 -21.29
CA ASP A 100 -21.94 9.63 -21.00
C ASP A 100 -22.70 10.19 -22.21
N MET A 101 -23.61 11.12 -21.96
CA MET A 101 -24.38 11.78 -23.03
C MET A 101 -23.60 12.92 -23.68
N ASP A 102 -22.65 13.52 -22.96
CA ASP A 102 -21.80 14.59 -23.46
C ASP A 102 -20.57 14.02 -24.16
N ALA A 103 -20.50 14.20 -25.48
CA ALA A 103 -19.38 13.73 -26.29
C ALA A 103 -18.04 14.33 -25.84
N SER A 104 -18.02 15.55 -25.29
CA SER A 104 -16.79 16.17 -24.80
C SER A 104 -16.22 15.45 -23.58
N TYR A 105 -17.07 14.93 -22.70
CA TYR A 105 -16.66 14.10 -21.58
C TYR A 105 -16.18 12.71 -22.01
N VAL A 106 -16.80 12.13 -23.04
CA VAL A 106 -16.32 10.88 -23.63
C VAL A 106 -14.89 11.03 -24.17
N GLU A 107 -14.60 12.10 -24.91
CA GLU A 107 -13.26 12.35 -25.44
C GLU A 107 -12.24 12.67 -24.35
N LEU A 108 -12.64 13.43 -23.32
CA LEU A 108 -11.80 13.68 -22.15
C LEU A 108 -11.46 12.38 -21.42
N ALA A 109 -12.45 11.52 -21.17
CA ALA A 109 -12.24 10.23 -20.52
C ALA A 109 -11.29 9.34 -21.34
N ARG A 110 -11.47 9.25 -22.67
CA ARG A 110 -10.57 8.50 -23.56
C ARG A 110 -9.13 8.98 -23.45
N THR A 111 -8.92 10.29 -23.48
CA THR A 111 -7.59 10.91 -23.36
C THR A 111 -6.94 10.52 -22.03
N ARG A 112 -7.63 10.75 -20.91
CA ARG A 112 -7.12 10.44 -19.57
C ARG A 112 -6.78 8.97 -19.39
N ILE A 113 -7.61 8.07 -19.90
CA ILE A 113 -7.36 6.62 -19.84
C ILE A 113 -6.14 6.25 -20.71
N SER A 114 -6.01 6.83 -21.90
CA SER A 114 -4.87 6.56 -22.79
C SER A 114 -3.55 7.01 -22.18
N GLU A 115 -3.52 8.17 -21.51
CA GLU A 115 -2.35 8.67 -20.79
C GLU A 115 -1.95 7.71 -19.65
N GLU A 116 -2.93 7.23 -18.90
CA GLU A 116 -2.70 6.30 -17.79
C GLU A 116 -2.15 4.94 -18.27
N VAL A 117 -2.66 4.41 -19.38
CA VAL A 117 -2.20 3.14 -19.98
C VAL A 117 -0.82 3.29 -20.63
N ALA A 118 -0.54 4.42 -21.28
CA ALA A 118 0.72 4.66 -21.98
C ALA A 118 1.89 4.99 -21.02
N ALA A 119 1.59 5.62 -19.88
CA ALA A 119 2.58 6.02 -18.90
C ALA A 119 2.02 5.77 -17.48
N PRO A 120 2.15 4.54 -16.93
CA PRO A 120 1.74 4.23 -15.56
C PRO A 120 2.69 4.92 -14.57
N THR A 121 2.55 6.23 -14.46
CA THR A 121 3.34 7.12 -13.60
C THR A 121 2.77 7.15 -12.18
N HIS A 122 1.50 6.74 -12.01
CA HIS A 122 0.86 6.53 -10.72
C HIS A 122 0.62 5.04 -10.52
N ARG A 123 1.52 4.38 -9.78
CA ARG A 123 1.13 3.12 -9.14
C ARG A 123 -0.01 3.44 -8.17
N PRO A 124 -1.11 2.67 -8.18
CA PRO A 124 -2.17 2.87 -7.20
C PRO A 124 -1.54 2.82 -5.80
N THR A 125 -1.83 3.80 -4.95
CA THR A 125 -1.45 3.77 -3.52
C THR A 125 -2.01 2.52 -2.81
N THR A 126 -2.93 1.82 -3.47
CA THR A 126 -3.69 0.64 -3.05
C THR A 126 -3.22 -0.67 -3.68
N LEU A 127 -2.46 -0.61 -4.77
CA LEU A 127 -1.87 -1.75 -5.45
C LEU A 127 -0.40 -1.42 -5.77
N LEU A 128 0.43 -1.48 -4.72
CA LEU A 128 1.67 -2.19 -4.97
C LEU A 128 1.24 -3.59 -5.43
N PRO A 129 1.78 -4.14 -6.53
CA PRO A 129 1.61 -5.56 -6.76
C PRO A 129 1.97 -6.21 -5.44
N ALA A 130 1.07 -7.06 -4.92
CA ALA A 130 1.46 -8.16 -4.08
C ALA A 130 2.80 -8.63 -4.65
N ALA A 131 3.92 -8.29 -4.01
CA ALA A 131 5.22 -8.50 -4.62
C ALA A 131 5.36 -10.02 -4.78
N ASP A 132 5.15 -10.48 -6.01
CA ASP A 132 5.15 -11.84 -6.55
C ASP A 132 4.42 -12.99 -5.82
N ASP A 133 3.76 -12.80 -4.67
CA ASP A 133 3.04 -13.92 -4.00
C ASP A 133 1.95 -13.57 -2.97
N GLY A 134 1.63 -12.29 -2.74
CA GLY A 134 0.56 -11.92 -1.79
C GLY A 134 0.92 -12.16 -0.33
N ARG A 135 2.21 -12.30 -0.01
CA ARG A 135 2.69 -12.49 1.36
C ARG A 135 2.51 -11.20 2.20
N PRO A 136 2.09 -11.31 3.48
CA PRO A 136 2.05 -10.19 4.44
C PRO A 136 3.38 -9.43 4.52
N ALA A 137 3.36 -8.13 4.83
CA ALA A 137 4.57 -7.30 4.94
C ALA A 137 5.64 -7.90 5.88
N GLY A 138 5.23 -8.61 6.94
CA GLY A 138 6.13 -9.34 7.81
C GLY A 138 6.88 -10.48 7.11
N GLN A 139 6.21 -11.23 6.23
CA GLN A 139 6.85 -12.30 5.45
C GLN A 139 7.76 -11.75 4.35
N VAL A 140 7.39 -10.62 3.73
CA VAL A 140 8.27 -9.91 2.78
C VAL A 140 9.53 -9.40 3.52
N ALA A 141 9.35 -8.83 4.70
CA ALA A 141 10.46 -8.40 5.56
C ALA A 141 11.37 -9.56 5.96
N GLU A 142 10.79 -10.67 6.42
CA GLU A 142 11.52 -11.89 6.77
C GLU A 142 12.33 -12.43 5.60
N ALA A 143 11.72 -12.55 4.42
CA ALA A 143 12.41 -13.00 3.21
C ALA A 143 13.55 -12.04 2.82
N ALA A 144 13.33 -10.73 2.92
CA ALA A 144 14.35 -9.72 2.61
C ALA A 144 15.53 -9.78 3.60
N LEU A 145 15.27 -9.99 4.90
CA LEU A 145 16.31 -10.13 5.92
C LEU A 145 17.17 -11.38 5.67
N ILE A 146 16.54 -12.52 5.39
CA ILE A 146 17.23 -13.78 5.09
C ILE A 146 18.07 -13.62 3.82
N ALA A 147 17.50 -13.03 2.76
CA ALA A 147 18.21 -12.77 1.51
C ALA A 147 19.42 -11.83 1.70
N ALA A 148 19.32 -10.90 2.65
CA ALA A 148 20.41 -10.01 3.04
C ALA A 148 21.44 -10.65 3.99
N GLY A 149 21.28 -11.94 4.34
CA GLY A 149 22.21 -12.69 5.18
C GLY A 149 21.97 -12.55 6.69
N PHE A 150 20.90 -11.88 7.13
CA PHE A 150 20.56 -11.81 8.54
C PHE A 150 19.97 -13.14 9.02
N THR A 151 20.39 -13.57 10.21
CA THR A 151 19.79 -14.70 10.91
C THR A 151 18.76 -14.18 11.91
N ILE A 152 17.48 -14.48 11.69
CA ILE A 152 16.41 -14.05 12.61
C ILE A 152 16.46 -14.89 13.88
N THR A 153 16.71 -14.24 15.01
CA THR A 153 16.85 -14.87 16.33
C THR A 153 15.50 -14.94 17.05
N LYS A 154 14.67 -13.90 16.93
CA LYS A 154 13.31 -13.84 17.52
C LYS A 154 12.35 -13.04 16.66
N THR A 155 11.10 -13.47 16.59
CA THR A 155 9.96 -12.74 16.01
C THR A 155 9.09 -12.15 17.13
N GLY A 156 8.47 -10.98 16.93
CA GLY A 156 7.63 -10.34 17.94
C GLY A 156 8.38 -10.04 19.25
N TYR A 157 9.63 -9.59 19.13
CA TYR A 157 10.53 -9.42 20.27
C TYR A 157 10.15 -8.20 21.11
N ARG A 158 9.81 -8.44 22.38
CA ARG A 158 9.60 -7.38 23.36
C ARG A 158 10.93 -6.80 23.82
N VAL A 159 11.18 -5.55 23.48
CA VAL A 159 12.38 -4.83 23.92
C VAL A 159 12.26 -4.53 25.42
N PRO A 160 13.25 -4.91 26.25
CA PRO A 160 13.19 -4.69 27.68
C PRO A 160 13.05 -3.21 28.04
N LYS A 161 12.20 -2.90 29.03
CA LYS A 161 12.00 -1.57 29.63
C LYS A 161 11.49 -0.46 28.70
N SER A 162 11.28 -0.71 27.40
CA SER A 162 10.76 0.29 26.46
C SER A 162 9.25 0.21 26.24
N GLY A 163 8.62 -0.93 26.59
CA GLY A 163 7.22 -1.21 26.26
C GLY A 163 6.96 -1.48 24.77
N VAL A 164 8.01 -1.49 23.94
CA VAL A 164 7.92 -1.68 22.49
C VAL A 164 8.14 -3.16 22.13
N VAL A 165 7.31 -3.67 21.23
CA VAL A 165 7.47 -5.00 20.61
C VAL A 165 7.84 -4.81 19.15
N VAL A 166 9.07 -5.18 18.79
CA VAL A 166 9.56 -5.09 17.42
C VAL A 166 9.23 -6.36 16.65
N SER A 167 9.19 -6.24 15.33
CA SER A 167 8.86 -7.36 14.44
C SER A 167 9.93 -8.47 14.50
N PHE A 168 11.21 -8.10 14.44
CA PHE A 168 12.31 -9.06 14.46
C PHE A 168 13.50 -8.59 15.30
N LEU A 169 14.16 -9.54 15.95
CA LEU A 169 15.54 -9.43 16.41
C LEU A 169 16.36 -10.36 15.53
N ALA A 170 17.33 -9.83 14.80
CA ALA A 170 18.17 -10.62 13.90
C ALA A 170 19.64 -10.27 14.09
N THR A 171 20.50 -11.23 13.77
CA THR A 171 21.95 -11.11 13.84
C THR A 171 22.50 -10.98 12.43
N ALA A 172 23.30 -9.95 12.19
CA ALA A 172 23.98 -9.72 10.93
C ALA A 172 25.09 -10.77 10.69
N PRO A 173 25.53 -10.99 9.44
CA PRO A 173 26.68 -11.84 9.12
C PRO A 173 27.93 -11.58 9.97
N GLY A 174 28.20 -10.31 10.32
CA GLY A 174 29.30 -9.89 11.20
C GLY A 174 29.08 -10.15 12.71
N GLY A 175 27.96 -10.77 13.11
CA GLY A 175 27.65 -11.10 14.51
C GLY A 175 26.95 -9.98 15.31
N ALA A 176 26.76 -8.79 14.73
CA ALA A 176 26.05 -7.69 15.36
C ALA A 176 24.54 -7.95 15.42
N ALA A 177 23.91 -7.71 16.58
CA ALA A 177 22.47 -7.82 16.74
C ALA A 177 21.76 -6.53 16.31
N CYS A 178 20.65 -6.67 15.59
CA CYS A 178 19.84 -5.57 15.09
C CYS A 178 18.35 -5.81 15.38
N LEU A 179 17.64 -4.74 15.69
CA LEU A 179 16.20 -4.72 15.87
C LEU A 179 15.57 -4.22 14.57
N PHE A 180 14.60 -4.98 14.05
CA PHE A 180 13.84 -4.61 12.87
C PHE A 180 12.37 -4.47 13.21
N ASP A 181 11.77 -3.38 12.76
CA ASP A 181 10.34 -3.15 12.93
C ASP A 181 9.69 -2.84 11.59
N VAL A 182 8.66 -3.61 11.25
CA VAL A 182 7.87 -3.40 10.04
C VAL A 182 6.88 -2.27 10.33
N ALA A 183 7.09 -1.12 9.69
CA ALA A 183 6.24 0.05 9.84
C ALA A 183 5.08 0.04 8.83
N GLY A 184 3.95 0.58 9.28
CA GLY A 184 2.70 0.57 8.54
C GLY A 184 1.72 -0.47 9.09
N PRO A 185 0.41 -0.29 8.85
CA PRO A 185 -0.53 -1.40 8.97
C PRO A 185 -0.18 -2.45 7.90
N TYR A 186 -0.43 -3.72 8.18
CA TYR A 186 -0.07 -4.88 7.34
C TYR A 186 -0.86 -4.97 6.01
N THR A 187 -1.17 -3.85 5.34
CA THR A 187 -2.19 -3.74 4.28
C THR A 187 -1.66 -2.94 3.07
N SER A 188 -1.88 -3.42 1.83
CA SER A 188 -1.66 -2.77 0.52
C SER A 188 -2.31 -1.38 0.31
N HIS A 189 -3.33 -1.01 1.09
CA HIS A 189 -4.20 0.17 0.98
C HIS A 189 -3.76 1.29 1.91
N ARG A 190 -2.79 1.00 2.78
CA ARG A 190 -2.22 1.91 3.75
C ARG A 190 -0.72 1.66 3.77
N GLY A 191 -0.07 1.99 2.66
CA GLY A 191 1.36 1.82 2.49
C GLY A 191 2.15 2.35 3.68
N GLY A 192 2.93 1.45 4.28
CA GLY A 192 4.12 1.79 5.06
C GLY A 192 4.05 3.06 5.91
N LEU A 193 4.96 3.98 5.60
CA LEU A 193 5.15 5.26 6.29
C LEU A 193 4.41 6.43 5.60
N VAL A 194 3.42 6.15 4.74
CA VAL A 194 2.75 7.20 3.95
C VAL A 194 1.97 8.20 4.82
N ARG A 195 1.44 7.76 5.96
CA ARG A 195 0.70 8.63 6.89
C ARG A 195 1.63 9.27 7.92
N THR A 196 1.50 10.58 8.10
CA THR A 196 2.23 11.37 9.10
C THR A 196 2.13 10.77 10.51
N GLU A 197 0.95 10.33 10.93
CA GLU A 197 0.77 9.66 12.25
C GLU A 197 1.59 8.36 12.36
N THR A 198 1.71 7.60 11.28
CA THR A 198 2.48 6.35 11.28
C THR A 198 3.97 6.63 11.36
N VAL A 199 4.45 7.70 10.71
CA VAL A 199 5.82 8.20 10.90
C VAL A 199 6.05 8.60 12.35
N TRP A 200 5.19 9.44 12.94
CA TRP A 200 5.35 9.86 14.34
C TRP A 200 5.32 8.70 15.32
N ARG A 201 4.42 7.73 15.13
CA ARG A 201 4.37 6.51 15.94
C ARG A 201 5.67 5.70 15.81
N THR A 202 6.21 5.58 14.60
CA THR A 202 7.46 4.87 14.34
C THR A 202 8.65 5.57 15.00
N VAL A 203 8.75 6.89 14.85
CA VAL A 203 9.79 7.71 15.50
C VAL A 203 9.69 7.63 17.02
N GLY A 204 8.49 7.71 17.60
CA GLY A 204 8.29 7.59 19.04
C GLY A 204 8.68 6.21 19.58
N ARG A 205 8.32 5.14 18.87
CA ARG A 205 8.75 3.77 19.20
C ARG A 205 10.27 3.63 19.13
N ALA A 206 10.88 4.14 18.06
CA ALA A 206 12.33 4.11 17.89
C ALA A 206 13.05 4.87 19.02
N ALA A 207 12.55 6.04 19.43
CA ALA A 207 13.08 6.81 20.55
C ALA A 207 13.02 6.01 21.87
N ALA A 208 11.88 5.40 22.18
CA ALA A 208 11.73 4.56 23.38
C ALA A 208 12.69 3.36 23.38
N VAL A 209 12.87 2.71 22.22
CA VAL A 209 13.85 1.62 22.06
C VAL A 209 15.28 2.14 22.26
N ARG A 210 15.63 3.25 21.63
CA ARG A 210 16.99 3.82 21.68
C ARG A 210 17.41 4.19 23.11
N THR A 211 16.49 4.70 23.93
CA THR A 211 16.76 4.99 25.34
C THR A 211 17.07 3.74 26.15
N CYS A 212 16.43 2.61 25.86
CA CYS A 212 16.59 1.37 26.63
C CYS A 212 17.73 0.48 26.13
N VAL A 213 18.00 0.48 24.83
CA VAL A 213 19.02 -0.36 24.17
C VAL A 213 19.83 0.47 23.16
N PRO A 214 20.63 1.45 23.62
CA PRO A 214 21.29 2.42 22.74
C PRO A 214 22.32 1.81 21.77
N ASN A 215 22.83 0.62 22.09
CA ASN A 215 23.88 -0.05 21.33
C ASN A 215 23.34 -0.96 20.22
N LEU A 216 22.03 -1.19 20.14
CA LEU A 216 21.43 -1.98 19.08
C LEU A 216 20.95 -1.07 17.95
N ALA A 217 21.28 -1.43 16.71
CA ALA A 217 20.71 -0.78 15.55
C ALA A 217 19.20 -1.00 15.53
N PHE A 218 18.44 0.06 15.29
CA PHE A 218 16.99 0.00 15.10
C PHE A 218 16.67 0.38 13.66
N VAL A 219 16.26 -0.60 12.87
CA VAL A 219 16.00 -0.46 11.44
C VAL A 219 14.51 -0.60 11.19
N VAL A 220 13.95 0.33 10.44
CA VAL A 220 12.54 0.31 10.04
C VAL A 220 12.44 -0.29 8.65
N LEU A 221 11.58 -1.29 8.48
CA LEU A 221 11.25 -1.89 7.21
C LEU A 221 9.85 -1.41 6.79
N THR A 222 9.68 -0.96 5.56
CA THR A 222 8.41 -0.42 5.06
C THR A 222 8.16 -0.87 3.64
N THR A 223 6.91 -0.89 3.18
CA THR A 223 6.56 -1.15 1.77
C THR A 223 6.33 0.12 0.97
N ALA A 224 6.35 1.28 1.64
CA ALA A 224 6.24 2.58 1.00
C ALA A 224 6.84 3.67 1.91
N LEU A 225 7.62 4.56 1.31
CA LEU A 225 8.13 5.77 1.97
C LEU A 225 7.12 6.93 1.85
N PRO A 226 7.20 7.93 2.75
CA PRO A 226 6.43 9.16 2.60
C PRO A 226 6.80 9.90 1.31
N ARG A 227 5.87 10.70 0.78
CA ARG A 227 6.14 11.52 -0.41
C ARG A 227 7.32 12.47 -0.16
N PRO A 228 8.32 12.56 -1.06
CA PRO A 228 9.43 13.49 -0.91
C PRO A 228 8.97 14.93 -0.66
N GLY A 229 9.58 15.59 0.33
CA GLY A 229 9.26 16.96 0.73
C GLY A 229 7.95 17.14 1.50
N SER A 230 7.29 16.05 1.90
CA SER A 230 6.17 16.12 2.85
C SER A 230 6.67 16.30 4.29
N ASP A 231 5.82 16.78 5.19
CA ASP A 231 6.14 16.86 6.62
C ASP A 231 6.54 15.49 7.21
N ALA A 232 5.92 14.42 6.70
CA ALA A 232 6.24 13.05 7.05
C ALA A 232 7.67 12.66 6.59
N ASP A 233 8.06 13.02 5.38
CA ASP A 233 9.44 12.82 4.87
C ASP A 233 10.45 13.64 5.68
N HIS A 234 10.17 14.93 5.94
CA HIS A 234 11.03 15.77 6.77
C HIS A 234 11.21 15.22 8.19
N THR A 235 10.14 14.74 8.81
CA THR A 235 10.19 14.12 10.15
C THR A 235 11.02 12.84 10.12
N LEU A 236 10.80 11.98 9.13
CA LEU A 236 11.52 10.72 9.00
C LEU A 236 13.02 10.94 8.77
N ARG A 237 13.38 11.91 7.91
CA ARG A 237 14.77 12.33 7.68
C ARG A 237 15.39 12.96 8.92
N ALA A 238 14.65 13.73 9.72
CA ALA A 238 15.17 14.27 10.97
C ALA A 238 15.48 13.18 12.00
N ALA A 239 14.78 12.04 11.94
CA ALA A 239 15.03 10.90 12.81
C ALA A 239 16.20 10.00 12.36
N VAL A 240 16.72 10.19 11.13
CA VAL A 240 17.75 9.34 10.49
C VAL A 240 18.95 10.20 10.02
N PRO A 241 20.22 9.88 10.38
CA PRO A 241 20.61 8.84 11.32
C PRO A 241 20.53 9.34 12.76
N GLY A 242 20.03 8.51 13.67
CA GLY A 242 20.03 8.84 15.09
C GLY A 242 19.06 7.97 15.86
N THR A 243 17.84 8.46 16.03
CA THR A 243 16.74 7.72 16.66
C THR A 243 16.46 6.41 15.92
N ILE A 244 16.47 6.49 14.58
CA ILE A 244 16.37 5.35 13.67
C ILE A 244 17.71 5.21 12.96
N THR A 245 18.24 3.98 12.90
CA THR A 245 19.51 3.71 12.20
C THR A 245 19.33 3.83 10.70
N ALA A 246 18.29 3.18 10.17
CA ALA A 246 17.95 3.24 8.75
C ALA A 246 16.46 2.93 8.55
N VAL A 247 15.93 3.39 7.42
CA VAL A 247 14.61 3.02 6.91
C VAL A 247 14.82 2.40 5.54
N ILE A 248 14.23 1.22 5.32
CA ILE A 248 14.39 0.44 4.10
C ILE A 248 13.02 0.25 3.47
N ASP A 249 12.85 0.74 2.23
CA ASP A 249 11.72 0.35 1.40
C ASP A 249 11.97 -1.06 0.84
N LEU A 250 11.17 -2.00 1.32
CA LEU A 250 11.20 -3.41 0.94
C LEU A 250 10.76 -3.64 -0.50
N LEU A 251 10.22 -2.66 -1.22
CA LEU A 251 9.80 -2.83 -2.61
C LEU A 251 10.71 -2.10 -3.60
N ASP A 252 11.65 -1.29 -3.10
CA ASP A 252 12.70 -0.66 -3.89
C ASP A 252 13.97 -1.55 -3.89
N PRO A 253 14.42 -2.06 -5.06
CA PRO A 253 15.65 -2.85 -5.17
C PRO A 253 16.90 -2.15 -4.62
N VAL A 254 17.00 -0.82 -4.76
CA VAL A 254 18.17 -0.05 -4.29
C VAL A 254 18.21 -0.02 -2.76
N ASP A 255 17.07 0.18 -2.12
CA ASP A 255 16.97 0.14 -0.66
C ASP A 255 17.17 -1.27 -0.10
N ARG A 256 16.73 -2.32 -0.81
CA ARG A 256 17.07 -3.70 -0.44
C ARG A 256 18.58 -3.96 -0.45
N GLU A 257 19.32 -3.38 -1.38
CA GLU A 257 20.78 -3.48 -1.38
C GLU A 257 21.41 -2.70 -0.21
N ARG A 258 20.77 -1.63 0.26
CA ARG A 258 21.23 -0.93 1.48
C ARG A 258 21.08 -1.80 2.72
N LEU A 259 20.09 -2.70 2.77
CA LEU A 259 19.91 -3.65 3.88
C LEU A 259 21.14 -4.55 4.05
N THR A 260 21.78 -4.99 2.95
CA THR A 260 22.99 -5.84 3.02
C THR A 260 24.20 -5.05 3.53
N LYS A 261 24.25 -3.75 3.26
CA LYS A 261 25.35 -2.84 3.64
C LYS A 261 25.22 -2.28 5.06
N LEU A 262 24.14 -2.57 5.79
CA LEU A 262 24.01 -2.17 7.21
C LEU A 262 24.95 -2.96 8.15
N VAL A 263 25.77 -3.85 7.59
CA VAL A 263 26.60 -4.84 8.28
C VAL A 263 28.11 -4.57 8.09
N ASP A 264 28.47 -3.78 7.08
CA ASP A 264 29.86 -3.38 6.78
C ASP A 264 30.26 -2.15 7.62
#